data_AF-A0A2G9TAU1-F1
#
_entry.id   AF-A0A2G9TAU1-F1
#
_cell.length_a   1.000
_cell.length_b   1.000
_cell.length_c   1.000
_cell.angle_alpha   90.00
_cell.angle_beta   90.00
_cell.angle_gamma   90.00
#
_symmetry.space_group_name_H-M   'P 1'
#
loop_
_entity.id
_entity.type
_entity.pdbx_description
1 polymer ?
#
loop_
_entity_poly.entity_id
_entity_poly.type
_entity_poly.pdbx_seq_one_letter_code
_entity_poly.pdbx_strand_id
1 'polypeptide(L)'
;MLQQGSLDGSIVGPAGIRADQMTDAVWDYIFLGNVYDSATMPVPEEKLIALRKEYPIDMRVSGKDLVQNHLTYLLYNHVAIWPDQPEMWPKSIRANGHLLLNNEKMSKNTGNFMTLIDGIETFSADGMRLSLADAGDAVEDANFVFSMADAAILRLYNLIEWVRDI
;
A
#
# COMPACT_ATOMS: atom_id res chain seq x y z
N MET A 1 -9.37 8.66 9.56
CA MET A 1 -8.22 7.76 9.33
C MET A 1 -8.10 6.78 10.49
N LEU A 2 -7.71 5.52 10.22
CA LEU A 2 -7.51 4.49 11.26
C LEU A 2 -6.55 4.93 12.37
N GLN A 3 -5.55 5.72 12.01
CA GLN A 3 -4.50 6.23 12.90
C GLN A 3 -4.94 7.41 13.79
N GLN A 4 -6.17 7.94 13.65
CA GLN A 4 -6.71 9.06 14.45
C GLN A 4 -5.79 10.30 14.58
N GLY A 5 -4.87 10.51 13.63
CA GLY A 5 -3.90 11.61 13.67
C GLY A 5 -2.60 11.33 14.43
N SER A 6 -2.45 10.17 15.06
CA SER A 6 -1.18 9.69 15.64
C SER A 6 -0.49 8.73 14.67
N LEU A 7 0.66 9.15 14.14
CA LEU A 7 1.47 8.32 13.24
C LEU A 7 2.34 7.31 13.99
N ASP A 8 2.60 7.57 15.28
CA ASP A 8 3.50 6.78 16.15
C ASP A 8 2.75 5.75 17.01
N GLY A 9 1.43 5.74 16.98
CA GLY A 9 0.61 4.84 17.81
C GLY A 9 0.54 5.25 19.29
N SER A 10 0.92 6.48 19.64
CA SER A 10 0.85 6.99 21.02
C SER A 10 -0.59 7.18 21.52
N ILE A 11 -1.56 7.33 20.62
CA ILE A 11 -2.99 7.45 20.95
C ILE A 11 -3.67 6.09 20.77
N VAL A 12 -4.41 5.67 21.79
CA VAL A 12 -5.22 4.44 21.73
C VAL A 12 -6.23 4.53 20.59
N GLY A 13 -6.19 3.54 19.71
CA GLY A 13 -7.05 3.51 18.52
C GLY A 13 -8.54 3.32 18.81
N PRO A 14 -9.39 3.35 17.78
CA PRO A 14 -10.86 3.32 17.91
C PRO A 14 -11.41 2.05 18.57
N ALA A 15 -10.66 0.95 18.54
CA ALA A 15 -11.03 -0.28 19.23
C ALA A 15 -10.88 -0.19 20.76
N GLY A 16 -10.22 0.85 21.29
CA GLY A 16 -9.97 1.01 22.72
C GLY A 16 -9.09 -0.10 23.30
N ILE A 17 -8.17 -0.64 22.49
CA ILE A 17 -7.21 -1.68 22.88
C ILE A 17 -5.86 -1.01 23.06
N ARG A 18 -5.26 -1.16 24.25
CA ARG A 18 -3.92 -0.64 24.53
C ARG A 18 -2.84 -1.62 24.07
N ALA A 19 -1.64 -1.11 23.82
CA ALA A 19 -0.50 -1.91 23.39
C ALA A 19 -0.13 -3.02 24.39
N ASP A 20 -0.22 -2.76 25.69
CA ASP A 20 0.07 -3.73 26.77
C ASP A 20 -0.95 -4.87 26.86
N GLN A 21 -2.11 -4.74 26.19
CA GLN A 21 -3.15 -5.78 26.14
C GLN A 21 -2.96 -6.76 24.97
N MET A 22 -2.05 -6.47 24.04
CA MET A 22 -1.77 -7.32 22.88
C MET A 22 -0.70 -8.37 23.22
N THR A 23 -1.10 -9.36 24.02
CA THR A 23 -0.26 -10.51 24.41
C THR A 23 -0.12 -11.52 23.26
N ASP A 24 0.82 -12.46 23.38
CA ASP A 24 1.00 -13.55 22.41
C ASP A 24 -0.31 -14.34 22.22
N ALA A 25 -1.05 -14.63 23.30
CA ALA A 25 -2.35 -15.30 23.22
C ALA A 25 -3.38 -14.52 22.38
N VAL A 26 -3.38 -13.18 22.49
CA VAL A 26 -4.24 -12.32 21.66
C VAL A 26 -3.82 -12.39 20.19
N TRP A 27 -2.52 -12.34 19.89
CA TRP A 27 -2.03 -12.46 18.52
C TRP A 27 -2.31 -13.83 17.91
N ASP A 28 -2.12 -14.91 18.67
CA ASP A 28 -2.42 -16.27 18.22
C ASP A 28 -3.93 -16.47 17.98
N TYR A 29 -4.78 -15.85 18.81
CA TYR A 29 -6.22 -15.81 18.54
C TYR A 29 -6.50 -15.12 17.21
N ILE A 30 -5.91 -13.95 16.95
CA ILE A 30 -6.19 -13.17 15.74
C ILE A 30 -5.68 -13.90 14.49
N PHE A 31 -4.46 -14.44 14.52
CA PHE A 31 -3.76 -14.89 13.32
C PHE A 31 -3.71 -16.41 13.14
N LEU A 32 -3.66 -17.18 14.23
CA LEU A 32 -3.45 -18.64 14.18
C LEU A 32 -4.73 -19.43 14.44
N GLY A 33 -5.85 -18.75 14.74
CA GLY A 33 -7.15 -19.39 14.94
C GLY A 33 -7.33 -20.02 16.32
N ASN A 34 -6.51 -19.67 17.30
CA ASN A 34 -6.68 -20.15 18.68
C ASN A 34 -8.06 -19.80 19.25
N VAL A 35 -8.53 -20.60 20.21
CA VAL A 35 -9.80 -20.38 20.92
C VAL A 35 -9.63 -19.23 21.90
N TYR A 36 -10.66 -18.39 22.05
CA TYR A 36 -10.65 -17.30 23.01
C TYR A 36 -10.56 -17.82 24.44
N ASP A 37 -9.73 -17.17 25.25
CA ASP A 37 -9.61 -17.44 26.68
C ASP A 37 -9.46 -16.13 27.46
N SER A 38 -10.50 -15.76 28.21
CA SER A 38 -10.50 -14.53 29.02
C SER A 38 -9.45 -14.53 30.14
N ALA A 39 -8.90 -15.69 30.53
CA ALA A 39 -7.85 -15.76 31.55
C ALA A 39 -6.48 -15.28 31.03
N THR A 40 -6.22 -15.46 29.74
CA THR A 40 -4.95 -15.12 29.09
C THR A 40 -5.07 -13.95 28.10
N MET A 41 -6.29 -13.62 27.68
CA MET A 41 -6.59 -12.56 26.71
C MET A 41 -7.35 -11.41 27.40
N PRO A 42 -6.67 -10.28 27.70
CA PRO A 42 -7.28 -9.15 28.42
C PRO A 42 -8.22 -8.30 27.55
N VAL A 43 -8.39 -8.64 26.28
CA VAL A 43 -9.26 -7.94 25.34
C VAL A 43 -10.56 -8.75 25.17
N PRO A 44 -11.75 -8.14 25.23
CA PRO A 44 -13.02 -8.83 24.96
C PRO A 44 -13.05 -9.46 23.57
N GLU A 45 -13.56 -10.70 23.46
CA GLU A 45 -13.59 -11.47 22.21
C GLU A 45 -14.27 -10.71 21.05
N GLU A 46 -15.37 -10.01 21.33
CA GLU A 46 -16.11 -9.22 20.35
C GLU A 46 -15.22 -8.22 19.60
N LYS A 47 -14.23 -7.64 20.28
CA LYS A 47 -13.25 -6.73 19.67
C LYS A 47 -12.20 -7.48 18.85
N LEU A 48 -11.78 -8.67 19.30
CA LEU A 48 -10.78 -9.48 18.62
C LEU A 48 -11.30 -10.08 17.32
N ILE A 49 -12.58 -10.47 17.26
CA ILE A 49 -13.23 -10.97 16.03
C ILE A 49 -13.13 -9.93 14.90
N ALA A 50 -13.26 -8.64 15.22
CA ALA A 50 -13.14 -7.57 14.22
C ALA A 50 -11.73 -7.47 13.62
N LEU A 51 -10.69 -7.92 14.33
CA LEU A 51 -9.29 -7.86 13.91
C LEU A 51 -8.90 -9.00 12.95
N ARG A 52 -9.70 -10.07 12.84
CA ARG A 52 -9.42 -11.24 11.99
C ARG A 52 -9.61 -10.99 10.47
N LYS A 53 -10.09 -9.82 10.05
CA LYS A 53 -10.55 -9.57 8.68
C LYS A 53 -9.48 -9.22 7.64
N GLU A 54 -8.25 -8.96 8.06
CA GLU A 54 -7.22 -8.33 7.22
C GLU A 54 -6.33 -9.32 6.43
N TYR A 55 -6.59 -10.63 6.53
CA TYR A 55 -5.83 -11.68 5.83
C TYR A 55 -6.73 -12.59 4.99
N PRO A 56 -6.17 -13.24 3.95
CA PRO A 56 -4.78 -13.18 3.47
C PRO A 56 -4.47 -11.92 2.62
N ILE A 57 -3.18 -11.71 2.32
CA ILE A 57 -2.76 -10.69 1.36
C ILE A 57 -3.26 -11.06 -0.05
N ASP A 58 -4.27 -10.35 -0.55
CA ASP A 58 -4.76 -10.57 -1.92
C ASP A 58 -3.73 -10.15 -2.98
N MET A 59 -3.07 -9.00 -2.78
CA MET A 59 -2.08 -8.46 -3.72
C MET A 59 -1.03 -7.60 -3.02
N ARG A 60 0.24 -7.83 -3.35
CA ARG A 60 1.38 -6.99 -2.96
C ARG A 60 2.05 -6.41 -4.21
N VAL A 61 2.10 -5.09 -4.34
CA VAL A 61 2.77 -4.39 -5.46
C VAL A 61 4.10 -3.82 -4.99
N SER A 62 5.15 -3.92 -5.79
CA SER A 62 6.48 -3.43 -5.44
C SER A 62 7.37 -3.21 -6.67
N GLY A 63 8.45 -2.44 -6.51
CA GLY A 63 9.55 -2.41 -7.47
C GLY A 63 10.26 -3.77 -7.58
N LYS A 64 10.79 -4.06 -8.77
CA LYS A 64 11.52 -5.30 -9.11
C LYS A 64 12.77 -5.55 -8.26
N ASP A 65 13.34 -4.49 -7.69
CA ASP A 65 14.49 -4.53 -6.79
C ASP A 65 14.22 -5.31 -5.50
N LEU A 66 12.97 -5.37 -5.04
CA LEU A 66 12.61 -6.09 -3.81
C LEU A 66 12.34 -7.59 -4.01
N VAL A 67 12.34 -8.08 -5.26
CA VAL A 67 12.05 -9.49 -5.58
C VAL A 67 13.07 -10.42 -4.90
N GLN A 68 14.35 -10.09 -5.00
CA GLN A 68 15.45 -10.92 -4.51
C GLN A 68 15.67 -10.83 -2.98
N ASN A 69 14.87 -10.05 -2.26
CA ASN A 69 15.00 -9.85 -0.82
C ASN A 69 13.63 -9.86 -0.12
N HIS A 70 13.04 -8.70 0.16
CA HIS A 70 11.82 -8.49 0.91
C HIS A 70 10.65 -9.34 0.43
N LEU A 71 10.42 -9.43 -0.89
CA LEU A 71 9.32 -10.26 -1.43
C LEU A 71 9.59 -11.76 -1.28
N THR A 72 10.86 -12.17 -1.34
CA THR A 72 11.25 -13.55 -1.03
C THR A 72 11.07 -13.84 0.45
N TYR A 73 11.49 -12.93 1.34
CA TYR A 73 11.28 -13.05 2.79
C TYR A 73 9.82 -12.99 3.19
N LEU A 74 8.98 -12.24 2.47
CA LEU A 74 7.53 -12.24 2.64
C LEU A 74 7.00 -13.67 2.55
N LEU A 75 7.36 -14.41 1.50
CA LEU A 75 6.94 -15.80 1.31
C LEU A 75 7.47 -16.71 2.42
N TYR A 76 8.77 -16.64 2.72
CA TYR A 76 9.36 -17.47 3.79
C TYR A 76 8.69 -17.26 5.15
N ASN A 77 8.46 -16.01 5.55
CA ASN A 77 7.83 -15.71 6.84
C ASN A 77 6.37 -16.15 6.87
N HIS A 78 5.60 -15.98 5.78
CA HIS A 78 4.20 -16.44 5.76
C HIS A 78 4.10 -17.97 5.85
N VAL A 79 4.95 -18.70 5.13
CA VAL A 79 4.99 -20.17 5.24
C VAL A 79 5.46 -20.60 6.63
N ALA A 80 6.35 -19.85 7.29
CA ALA A 80 6.79 -20.18 8.64
C ALA A 80 5.73 -19.95 9.71
N ILE A 81 4.91 -18.89 9.59
CA ILE A 81 3.82 -18.58 10.52
C ILE A 81 2.62 -19.51 10.29
N TRP A 82 2.30 -19.81 9.03
CA TRP A 82 1.13 -20.59 8.61
C TRP A 82 1.53 -21.84 7.80
N PRO A 83 2.32 -22.78 8.36
CA PRO A 83 2.90 -23.89 7.59
C PRO A 83 1.86 -24.79 6.94
N ASP A 84 0.72 -25.00 7.61
CA ASP A 84 -0.35 -25.90 7.17
C ASP A 84 -1.62 -25.15 6.70
N GLN A 85 -1.54 -23.83 6.52
CA GLN A 85 -2.66 -22.96 6.14
C GLN A 85 -2.32 -22.17 4.87
N PRO A 86 -2.23 -22.82 3.69
CA PRO A 86 -1.87 -22.16 2.44
C PRO A 86 -2.84 -21.05 2.02
N GLU A 87 -4.08 -21.09 2.51
CA GLU A 87 -5.07 -20.01 2.35
C GLU A 87 -4.67 -18.70 3.02
N MET A 88 -3.75 -18.74 4.00
CA MET A 88 -3.20 -17.55 4.68
C MET A 88 -1.97 -16.98 3.97
N TRP A 89 -1.44 -17.67 2.96
CA TRP A 89 -0.27 -17.22 2.20
C TRP A 89 -0.63 -16.10 1.22
N PRO A 90 0.32 -15.23 0.81
CA PRO A 90 0.07 -14.17 -0.15
C PRO A 90 -0.43 -14.74 -1.50
N LYS A 91 -1.57 -14.25 -1.99
CA LYS A 91 -2.20 -14.77 -3.22
C LYS A 91 -1.53 -14.26 -4.49
N SER A 92 -1.02 -13.03 -4.49
CA SER A 92 -0.38 -12.45 -5.67
C SER A 92 0.66 -11.37 -5.33
N ILE A 93 1.69 -11.29 -6.19
CA ILE A 93 2.75 -10.29 -6.12
C ILE A 93 2.92 -9.71 -7.53
N ARG A 94 2.87 -8.38 -7.66
CA ARG A 94 3.15 -7.67 -8.92
C ARG A 94 4.40 -6.82 -8.78
N ALA A 95 5.42 -7.14 -9.58
CA ALA A 95 6.62 -6.34 -9.69
C ALA A 95 6.53 -5.35 -10.86
N ASN A 96 6.93 -4.10 -10.64
CA ASN A 96 7.10 -3.09 -11.69
C ASN A 96 8.56 -2.63 -11.78
N GLY A 97 8.94 -2.02 -12.92
CA GLY A 97 10.26 -1.40 -13.06
C GLY A 97 10.43 -0.14 -12.22
N HIS A 98 11.62 0.45 -12.25
CA HIS A 98 11.86 1.75 -11.63
C HIS A 98 11.19 2.86 -12.45
N LEU A 99 10.87 3.98 -11.79
CA LEU A 99 10.28 5.12 -12.47
C LEU A 99 11.38 6.03 -13.03
N LEU A 100 11.36 6.21 -14.35
CA LEU A 100 12.09 7.26 -15.07
C LEU A 100 11.26 8.54 -15.11
N LEU A 101 11.96 9.66 -15.27
CA LEU A 101 11.37 10.99 -15.41
C LEU A 101 11.85 11.58 -16.74
N ASN A 102 10.93 11.79 -17.69
CA ASN A 102 11.23 12.24 -19.06
C ASN A 102 12.33 11.41 -19.76
N ASN A 103 12.24 10.08 -19.67
CA ASN A 103 13.21 9.09 -20.18
C ASN A 103 14.59 9.09 -19.49
N GLU A 104 14.78 9.88 -18.44
CA GLU A 104 16.04 9.93 -17.70
C GLU A 104 15.87 9.36 -16.29
N LYS A 105 16.98 8.82 -15.75
CA LYS A 105 17.01 8.31 -14.37
C LYS A 105 16.72 9.46 -13.41
N MET A 106 15.77 9.22 -12.49
CA MET A 106 15.48 10.18 -11.43
C MET A 106 16.67 10.30 -10.48
N SER A 107 17.23 11.51 -10.36
CA SER A 107 18.43 11.78 -9.56
C SER A 107 18.48 13.23 -9.13
N LYS A 108 18.70 13.46 -7.83
CA LYS A 108 18.87 14.81 -7.27
C LYS A 108 20.09 15.52 -7.84
N ASN A 109 21.16 14.77 -8.17
CA ASN A 109 22.42 15.35 -8.62
C ASN A 109 22.35 15.87 -10.06
N THR A 110 21.48 15.31 -10.90
CA THR A 110 21.30 15.76 -12.30
C THR A 110 20.24 16.86 -12.42
N GLY A 111 19.57 17.21 -11.32
CA GLY A 111 18.40 18.10 -11.33
C GLY A 111 17.11 17.44 -11.81
N ASN A 112 17.17 16.21 -12.34
CA ASN A 112 16.01 15.47 -12.82
C ASN A 112 15.34 14.70 -11.65
N PHE A 113 14.65 15.43 -10.78
CA PHE A 113 13.99 14.88 -9.59
C PHE A 113 12.69 15.62 -9.32
N MET A 114 11.67 14.89 -8.85
CA MET A 114 10.37 15.44 -8.49
C MET A 114 9.84 14.71 -7.28
N THR A 115 9.46 15.44 -6.22
CA THR A 115 8.76 14.83 -5.09
C THR A 115 7.28 14.62 -5.43
N LEU A 116 6.58 13.80 -4.64
CA LEU A 116 5.13 13.62 -4.76
C LEU A 116 4.39 14.96 -4.64
N ILE A 117 4.80 15.83 -3.70
CA ILE A 117 4.14 17.12 -3.47
C ILE A 117 4.37 18.03 -4.68
N ASP A 118 5.61 18.14 -5.16
CA ASP A 118 5.92 18.96 -6.34
C ASP A 118 5.09 18.50 -7.56
N GLY A 119 4.96 17.18 -7.75
CA GLY A 119 4.17 16.62 -8.85
C GLY A 119 2.68 16.94 -8.74
N ILE A 120 2.11 16.88 -7.53
CA ILE A 120 0.70 17.24 -7.29
C ILE A 120 0.48 18.74 -7.49
N GLU A 121 1.36 19.59 -6.99
CA GLU A 121 1.25 21.04 -7.16
C GLU A 121 1.42 21.47 -8.62
N THR A 122 2.25 20.77 -9.38
CA THR A 122 2.50 21.04 -10.79
C THR A 122 1.38 20.53 -11.70
N PHE A 123 0.94 19.29 -11.52
CA PHE A 123 0.05 18.60 -12.46
C PHE A 123 -1.35 18.28 -11.93
N SER A 124 -1.70 18.74 -10.72
CA SER A 124 -2.81 18.23 -9.91
C SER A 124 -2.68 16.74 -9.55
N ALA A 125 -3.44 16.29 -8.55
CA ALA A 125 -3.47 14.88 -8.20
C ALA A 125 -3.99 14.01 -9.36
N ASP A 126 -5.00 14.47 -10.10
CA ASP A 126 -5.63 13.68 -11.16
C ASP A 126 -4.78 13.65 -12.44
N GLY A 127 -4.19 14.79 -12.83
CA GLY A 127 -3.28 14.84 -13.97
C GLY A 127 -2.04 13.98 -13.76
N MET A 128 -1.44 14.05 -12.56
CA MET A 128 -0.32 13.18 -12.18
C MET A 128 -0.72 11.69 -12.21
N ARG A 129 -1.86 11.33 -11.62
CA ARG A 129 -2.34 9.93 -11.60
C ARG A 129 -2.62 9.39 -13.00
N LEU A 130 -3.18 10.20 -13.89
CA LEU A 130 -3.47 9.78 -15.26
C LEU A 130 -2.17 9.54 -16.03
N SER A 131 -1.17 10.39 -15.88
CA SER A 131 0.15 10.17 -16.48
C SER A 131 0.90 8.98 -15.86
N LEU A 132 0.73 8.71 -14.55
CA LEU A 132 1.30 7.52 -13.90
C LEU A 132 0.64 6.22 -14.38
N ALA A 133 -0.65 6.26 -14.72
CA ALA A 133 -1.35 5.11 -15.30
C ALA A 133 -0.82 4.76 -16.71
N ASP A 134 -0.41 5.78 -17.47
CA ASP A 134 0.20 5.64 -18.80
C ASP A 134 1.71 5.31 -18.77
N ALA A 135 2.37 5.45 -17.60
CA ALA A 135 3.82 5.37 -17.49
C ALA A 135 4.42 3.99 -17.82
N GLY A 136 3.64 2.91 -17.66
CA GLY A 136 4.06 1.55 -17.99
C GLY A 136 3.52 0.51 -17.01
N ASP A 137 3.16 -0.65 -17.54
CA ASP A 137 2.55 -1.76 -16.81
C ASP A 137 3.41 -3.03 -16.73
N ALA A 138 4.57 -3.02 -17.40
CA ALA A 138 5.55 -4.11 -17.44
C ALA A 138 6.56 -4.07 -16.28
N VAL A 139 7.48 -5.05 -16.27
CA VAL A 139 8.61 -5.14 -15.34
C VAL A 139 9.79 -4.25 -15.77
N GLU A 140 9.80 -3.84 -17.04
CA GLU A 140 10.72 -2.81 -17.52
C GLU A 140 10.43 -1.46 -16.86
N ASP A 141 11.41 -0.57 -16.88
CA ASP A 141 11.30 0.73 -16.22
C ASP A 141 10.15 1.54 -16.85
N ALA A 142 9.27 2.05 -15.98
CA ALA A 142 8.15 2.90 -16.35
C ALA A 142 8.64 4.34 -16.52
N ASN A 143 7.94 5.16 -17.30
CA ASN A 143 8.38 6.51 -17.60
C ASN A 143 7.27 7.55 -17.38
N PHE A 144 7.51 8.49 -16.47
CA PHE A 144 6.63 9.63 -16.28
C PHE A 144 7.06 10.78 -17.18
N VAL A 145 6.17 11.25 -18.06
CA VAL A 145 6.45 12.28 -19.07
C VAL A 145 5.61 13.53 -18.78
N PHE A 146 6.25 14.68 -18.58
CA PHE A 146 5.55 15.92 -18.19
C PHE A 146 4.55 16.39 -19.23
N SER A 147 4.91 16.31 -20.52
CA SER A 147 3.99 16.69 -21.60
C SER A 147 2.73 15.82 -21.65
N MET A 148 2.81 14.58 -21.18
CA MET A 148 1.63 13.70 -21.05
C MET A 148 0.77 14.11 -19.87
N ALA A 149 1.37 14.51 -18.75
CA ALA A 149 0.64 15.05 -17.60
C ALA A 149 -0.07 16.37 -17.93
N ASP A 150 0.58 17.28 -18.66
CA ASP A 150 -0.05 18.52 -19.15
C ASP A 150 -1.23 18.22 -20.09
N ALA A 151 -1.03 17.31 -21.04
CA ALA A 151 -2.08 16.88 -21.97
C ALA A 151 -3.26 16.22 -21.23
N ALA A 152 -2.98 15.45 -20.18
CA ALA A 152 -3.98 14.83 -19.32
C ALA A 152 -4.88 15.88 -18.65
N ILE A 153 -4.30 16.94 -18.07
CA ILE A 153 -5.06 18.02 -17.44
C ILE A 153 -5.99 18.70 -18.46
N LEU A 154 -5.47 19.05 -19.64
CA LEU A 154 -6.26 19.68 -20.70
C LEU A 154 -7.43 18.80 -21.16
N ARG A 155 -7.19 17.49 -21.31
CA ARG A 155 -8.24 16.53 -21.68
C ARG A 155 -9.31 16.39 -20.61
N LEU A 156 -8.91 16.33 -19.34
CA LEU A 156 -9.84 16.26 -18.20
C LEU A 156 -10.68 17.54 -18.10
N TYR A 157 -10.06 18.72 -18.27
CA TYR A 157 -10.77 19.99 -18.28
C TYR A 157 -11.80 20.06 -19.40
N ASN A 158 -11.40 19.74 -20.64
CA ASN A 158 -12.30 19.75 -21.79
C ASN A 158 -13.45 18.74 -21.62
N LEU A 159 -13.19 17.57 -21.03
CA LEU A 159 -14.23 16.59 -20.71
C LEU A 159 -15.25 17.16 -19.71
N ILE A 160 -14.80 17.84 -18.66
CA ILE A 160 -15.68 18.45 -17.65
C ILE A 160 -16.56 19.53 -18.28
N GLU A 161 -15.98 20.43 -19.08
CA GLU A 161 -16.75 21.48 -19.76
C GLU A 161 -17.77 20.89 -20.73
N TRP A 162 -17.39 19.87 -21.52
CA TRP A 162 -18.32 19.18 -22.41
C TRP A 162 -19.49 18.53 -21.66
N VAL A 163 -19.25 17.92 -20.50
CA VAL A 163 -20.33 17.33 -19.67
C VAL A 163 -21.22 18.41 -19.06
N ARG A 164 -20.72 19.63 -18.80
CA ARG A 164 -21.51 20.74 -18.24
C ARG A 164 -22.39 21.44 -19.28
N ASP A 165 -21.96 21.43 -20.54
CA ASP A 165 -22.71 21.99 -21.65
C ASP A 165 -23.87 21.08 -22.13
N ILE A 166 -23.94 19.85 -21.61
CA ILE A 166 -25.05 18.89 -21.79
C ILE A 166 -26.04 19.03 -20.64
#